data_AF-A0A957BSH1-F1
#
_entry.id   AF-A0A957BSH1-F1
#
_cell.length_a   1.000
_cell.length_b   1.000
_cell.length_c   1.000
_cell.angle_alpha   90.00
_cell.angle_beta   90.00
_cell.angle_gamma   90.00
#
_symmetry.space_group_name_H-M   'P 1'
#
loop_
_entity.id
_entity.type
_entity.pdbx_description
1 polymer ?
#
loop_
_entity_poly.entity_id
_entity_poly.type
_entity_poly.pdbx_seq_one_letter_code
_entity_poly.pdbx_strand_id
1 'polypeptide(L)'
;MRRTLLVLLILGVILGGTVNAQDTGGSPALAVIETLPSAGSVDIAPDGVISVIFNQPVVPLTAVEAMGDLPNPLRLEPAASGHGEWLNTAIYLFRPEPGLASGVTYTASLDPALTALSGAQLAAPYSWS
;
A
#
# COMPACT_ATOMS: atom_id res chain seq x y z
N MET A 1 44.77 47.82 -29.11
CA MET A 1 44.12 48.55 -30.23
C MET A 1 44.19 47.73 -31.52
N ARG A 2 43.09 47.04 -31.88
CA ARG A 2 42.73 46.50 -33.21
C ARG A 2 41.18 46.48 -33.20
N ARG A 3 40.47 47.48 -33.75
CA ARG A 3 39.92 47.59 -35.13
C ARG A 3 39.24 46.28 -35.59
N THR A 4 38.00 46.14 -36.06
CA THR A 4 36.82 46.99 -36.35
C THR A 4 35.68 46.05 -36.82
N LEU A 5 34.41 46.43 -36.57
CA LEU A 5 33.12 46.09 -37.22
C LEU A 5 32.44 44.69 -37.20
N LEU A 6 31.11 44.84 -37.13
CA LEU A 6 29.97 43.92 -37.06
C LEU A 6 29.44 43.58 -38.47
N VAL A 7 29.03 42.32 -38.72
CA VAL A 7 28.04 41.96 -39.76
C VAL A 7 27.14 40.84 -39.22
N LEU A 8 25.84 41.03 -39.42
CA LEU A 8 24.70 40.22 -38.98
C LEU A 8 24.22 39.26 -40.11
N LEU A 9 23.39 38.28 -39.69
CA LEU A 9 22.32 37.55 -40.41
C LEU A 9 22.54 36.09 -40.95
N ILE A 10 21.93 35.16 -40.19
CA ILE A 10 21.08 33.97 -40.50
C ILE A 10 21.50 32.90 -41.54
N LEU A 11 21.44 31.62 -41.12
CA LEU A 11 20.41 30.65 -41.58
C LEU A 11 20.36 29.45 -40.61
N GLY A 12 19.16 28.92 -40.37
CA GLY A 12 18.83 28.10 -39.20
C GLY A 12 18.97 26.58 -39.34
N VAL A 13 18.58 25.89 -38.28
CA VAL A 13 18.03 24.53 -38.29
C VAL A 13 17.09 24.40 -37.08
N ILE A 14 15.84 23.99 -37.32
CA ILE A 14 14.91 23.49 -36.30
C ILE A 14 15.17 21.98 -36.18
N LEU A 15 15.50 21.44 -35.00
CA LEU A 15 15.38 19.99 -34.74
C LEU A 15 15.45 19.61 -33.24
N GLY A 16 14.41 18.89 -32.76
CA GLY A 16 14.37 18.04 -31.55
C GLY A 16 14.21 18.78 -30.22
N GLY A 17 13.13 18.62 -29.42
CA GLY A 17 12.72 17.35 -28.78
C GLY A 17 13.82 16.92 -27.79
N THR A 18 13.69 17.08 -26.48
CA THR A 18 12.69 16.41 -25.63
C THR A 18 12.35 17.22 -24.38
N VAL A 19 11.07 17.25 -24.03
CA VAL A 19 10.67 17.25 -22.62
C VAL A 19 10.99 15.85 -22.10
N ASN A 20 12.00 15.70 -21.23
CA ASN A 20 12.16 14.45 -20.48
C ASN A 20 11.10 14.43 -19.37
N ALA A 21 9.86 14.13 -19.75
CA ALA A 21 8.85 13.66 -18.83
C ALA A 21 9.11 12.18 -18.57
N GLN A 22 10.04 11.88 -17.67
CA GLN A 22 10.24 10.52 -17.11
C GLN A 22 11.22 10.60 -15.93
N ASP A 23 10.77 11.09 -14.79
CA ASP A 23 11.31 10.59 -13.51
C ASP A 23 10.26 10.61 -12.40
N THR A 24 9.35 9.64 -12.49
CA THR A 24 8.91 8.91 -11.31
C THR A 24 8.89 7.44 -11.73
N GLY A 25 10.08 6.88 -11.98
CA GLY A 25 10.27 5.46 -12.32
C GLY A 25 10.19 4.51 -11.12
N GLY A 26 9.69 4.97 -9.97
CA GLY A 26 9.53 4.15 -8.76
C GLY A 26 8.24 3.35 -8.79
N SER A 27 8.27 2.10 -8.31
CA SER A 27 7.04 1.35 -8.03
C SER A 27 6.11 2.17 -7.12
N PRO A 28 4.79 2.14 -7.35
CA PRO A 28 3.85 2.86 -6.50
C PRO A 28 3.98 2.39 -5.05
N ALA A 29 3.79 3.31 -4.11
CA ALA A 29 3.75 2.97 -2.69
C ALA A 29 2.71 1.87 -2.42
N LEU A 30 2.97 1.07 -1.38
CA LEU A 30 1.97 0.13 -0.89
C LEU A 30 0.79 0.92 -0.37
N ALA A 31 -0.40 0.54 -0.79
CA ALA A 31 -1.64 1.18 -0.39
C ALA A 31 -2.72 0.14 -0.13
N VAL A 32 -3.60 0.47 0.81
CA VAL A 32 -4.85 -0.26 1.04
C VAL A 32 -5.87 0.25 0.03
N ILE A 33 -6.42 -0.65 -0.78
CA ILE A 33 -7.52 -0.36 -1.70
C ILE A 33 -8.84 -0.34 -0.93
N GLU A 34 -9.02 -1.33 -0.05
CA GLU A 34 -10.30 -1.55 0.61
C GLU A 34 -10.08 -2.31 1.92
N THR A 35 -10.92 -2.00 2.91
CA THR A 35 -11.06 -2.77 4.14
C THR A 35 -12.51 -3.19 4.32
N LEU A 36 -12.70 -4.41 4.81
CA LEU A 36 -13.98 -4.86 5.33
C LEU A 36 -13.76 -5.24 6.80
N PRO A 37 -14.56 -4.75 7.75
CA PRO A 37 -15.47 -3.62 7.60
C PRO A 37 -14.75 -2.36 7.09
N SER A 38 -15.49 -1.49 6.41
CA SER A 38 -14.97 -0.19 5.99
C SER A 38 -14.90 0.77 7.18
N ALA A 39 -14.10 1.83 7.07
CA ALA A 39 -14.00 2.84 8.12
C ALA A 39 -15.38 3.44 8.48
N GLY A 40 -15.67 3.54 9.78
CA GLY A 40 -16.92 4.01 10.34
C GLY A 40 -18.05 2.97 10.35
N SER A 41 -17.75 1.70 10.08
CA SER A 41 -18.74 0.63 10.14
C SER A 41 -19.25 0.41 11.56
N VAL A 42 -20.56 0.14 11.68
CA VAL A 42 -21.23 -0.17 12.95
C VAL A 42 -22.01 -1.48 12.82
N ASP A 43 -22.47 -2.02 13.94
CA ASP A 43 -23.29 -3.24 14.00
C ASP A 43 -22.66 -4.46 13.31
N ILE A 44 -21.33 -4.55 13.38
CA ILE A 44 -20.56 -5.67 12.84
C ILE A 44 -20.74 -6.89 13.75
N ALA A 45 -20.95 -8.06 13.13
CA ALA A 45 -21.01 -9.31 13.84
C ALA A 45 -19.72 -9.55 14.64
N PRO A 46 -19.78 -9.98 15.91
CA PRO A 46 -18.59 -10.26 16.74
C PRO A 46 -17.56 -11.20 16.11
N ASP A 47 -18.02 -12.18 15.32
CA ASP A 47 -17.21 -13.15 14.58
C ASP A 47 -16.92 -12.72 13.13
N GLY A 48 -17.23 -11.46 12.80
CA GLY A 48 -17.00 -10.87 11.49
C GLY A 48 -15.53 -10.88 11.10
N VAL A 49 -15.26 -11.31 9.87
CA VAL A 49 -13.90 -11.31 9.31
C VAL A 49 -13.49 -9.89 8.96
N ILE A 50 -12.27 -9.53 9.36
CA ILE A 50 -11.61 -8.30 8.96
C ILE A 50 -10.73 -8.61 7.74
N SER A 51 -10.98 -7.93 6.63
CA SER A 51 -10.26 -8.08 5.37
C SER A 51 -9.50 -6.80 5.03
N VAL A 52 -8.28 -6.96 4.54
CA VAL A 52 -7.44 -5.87 4.02
C VAL A 52 -6.99 -6.23 2.62
N ILE A 53 -7.30 -5.35 1.66
CA ILE A 53 -6.99 -5.54 0.24
C ILE A 53 -5.92 -4.52 -0.15
N PHE A 54 -4.80 -5.00 -0.67
CA PHE A 54 -3.66 -4.18 -1.06
C PHE A 54 -3.60 -3.94 -2.58
N ASN A 55 -2.97 -2.84 -2.99
CA ASN A 55 -2.80 -2.48 -4.39
C ASN A 55 -1.76 -3.31 -5.16
N GLN A 56 -1.01 -4.15 -4.46
CA GLN A 56 0.04 -4.99 -5.03
C GLN A 56 0.35 -6.18 -4.11
N PRO A 57 1.01 -7.24 -4.62
CA PRO A 57 1.43 -8.38 -3.83
C PRO A 57 2.32 -7.98 -2.63
N VAL A 58 1.95 -8.48 -1.44
CA VAL A 58 2.72 -8.34 -0.21
C VAL A 58 3.48 -9.62 0.12
N VAL A 59 2.87 -10.78 -0.13
CA VAL A 59 3.49 -12.10 0.12
C VAL A 59 3.65 -12.89 -1.17
N PRO A 60 4.68 -13.76 -1.29
CA PRO A 60 4.85 -14.62 -2.46
C PRO A 60 3.72 -15.64 -2.60
N LEU A 61 3.28 -15.91 -3.82
CA LEU A 61 2.24 -16.93 -4.08
C LEU A 61 2.62 -18.31 -3.53
N THR A 62 3.89 -18.69 -3.70
CA THR A 62 4.42 -19.96 -3.20
C THR A 62 4.35 -20.09 -1.68
N ALA A 63 4.50 -18.98 -0.95
CA ALA A 63 4.41 -18.98 0.51
C ALA A 63 2.96 -19.09 1.00
N VAL A 64 2.01 -18.50 0.26
CA VAL A 64 0.56 -18.69 0.48
C VAL A 64 0.17 -20.15 0.27
N GLU A 65 0.59 -20.76 -0.84
CA GLU A 65 0.30 -22.18 -1.16
C GLU A 65 0.94 -23.16 -0.16
N ALA A 66 2.12 -22.81 0.36
CA ALA A 66 2.82 -23.62 1.35
C ALA A 66 2.29 -23.45 2.78
N MET A 67 1.31 -22.57 3.02
CA MET A 67 0.86 -22.17 4.36
C MET A 67 2.06 -21.79 5.25
N GLY A 68 3.01 -21.04 4.69
CA GLY A 68 4.25 -20.67 5.35
C GLY A 68 4.04 -19.69 6.52
N ASP A 69 5.14 -19.37 7.21
CA ASP A 69 5.16 -18.28 8.19
C ASP A 69 5.08 -16.94 7.46
N LEU A 70 3.86 -16.42 7.35
CA LEU A 70 3.56 -15.18 6.63
C LEU A 70 3.37 -14.03 7.63
N PRO A 71 3.73 -12.79 7.24
CA PRO A 71 3.54 -11.64 8.11
C PRO A 71 2.07 -11.47 8.47
N ASN A 72 1.79 -11.16 9.74
CA ASN A 72 0.51 -10.61 10.17
C ASN A 72 0.61 -9.07 10.10
N PRO A 73 -0.05 -8.43 9.12
CA PRO A 73 0.02 -6.99 8.96
C PRO A 73 -0.90 -6.23 9.93
N LEU A 74 -1.79 -6.89 10.67
CA LEU A 74 -2.92 -6.26 11.35
C LEU A 74 -2.76 -6.28 12.87
N ARG A 75 -3.00 -5.12 13.51
CA ARG A 75 -3.17 -4.98 14.95
C ARG A 75 -4.52 -4.33 15.27
N LEU A 76 -5.19 -4.84 16.30
CA LEU A 76 -6.44 -4.28 16.83
C LEU A 76 -6.21 -3.60 18.19
N GLU A 77 -6.94 -2.51 18.44
CA GLU A 77 -7.05 -1.83 19.73
C GLU A 77 -8.53 -1.53 20.06
N PRO A 78 -9.12 -2.08 21.14
CA PRO A 78 -8.51 -2.98 22.12
C PRO A 78 -7.92 -4.24 21.51
N ALA A 79 -6.89 -4.79 22.15
CA ALA A 79 -6.26 -6.02 21.69
C ALA A 79 -7.30 -7.16 21.63
N ALA A 80 -7.36 -7.84 20.48
CA ALA A 80 -8.19 -9.01 20.26
C ALA A 80 -7.35 -10.13 19.62
N SER A 81 -7.56 -11.35 20.10
CA SER A 81 -6.93 -12.55 19.53
C SER A 81 -7.72 -13.06 18.34
N GLY A 82 -7.05 -13.80 17.47
CA GLY A 82 -7.68 -14.39 16.30
C GLY A 82 -6.70 -15.13 15.41
N HIS A 83 -7.21 -15.63 14.29
CA HIS A 83 -6.42 -16.27 13.26
C HIS A 83 -6.33 -15.37 12.03
N GLY A 84 -5.10 -15.20 11.56
CA GLY A 84 -4.78 -14.40 10.40
C GLY A 84 -4.29 -15.27 9.25
N GLU A 85 -4.82 -15.06 8.04
CA GLU A 85 -4.42 -15.80 6.86
C GLU A 85 -4.38 -14.91 5.61
N TRP A 86 -3.45 -15.22 4.70
CA TRP A 86 -3.43 -14.61 3.38
C TRP A 86 -4.30 -15.42 2.44
N LEU A 87 -5.41 -14.84 1.97
CA LEU A 87 -6.30 -15.48 1.00
C LEU A 87 -5.62 -15.60 -0.38
N ASN A 88 -4.79 -14.61 -0.72
CA ASN A 88 -3.91 -14.60 -1.88
C ASN A 88 -2.73 -13.67 -1.59
N THR A 89 -1.94 -13.32 -2.62
CA THR A 89 -0.74 -12.49 -2.44
C THR A 89 -1.00 -11.06 -1.99
N ALA A 90 -2.23 -10.55 -2.06
CA ALA A 90 -2.60 -9.16 -1.80
C ALA A 90 -3.85 -8.99 -0.91
N ILE A 91 -4.41 -10.07 -0.37
CA ILE A 91 -5.59 -10.04 0.49
C ILE A 91 -5.28 -10.77 1.78
N TYR A 92 -5.35 -10.04 2.90
CA TYR A 92 -5.21 -10.58 4.24
C TYR A 92 -6.57 -10.64 4.93
N LEU A 93 -6.85 -11.75 5.59
CA LEU A 93 -8.05 -11.99 6.38
C LEU A 93 -7.65 -12.20 7.85
N PHE A 94 -8.43 -11.63 8.76
CA PHE A 94 -8.33 -11.86 10.18
C PHE A 94 -9.69 -12.26 10.73
N ARG A 95 -9.75 -13.44 11.36
CA ARG A 95 -10.92 -13.96 12.04
C ARG A 95 -10.69 -13.86 13.55
N PRO A 96 -11.43 -13.00 14.27
CA PRO A 96 -11.38 -12.94 15.72
C PRO A 96 -11.73 -14.30 16.35
N GLU A 97 -10.96 -14.74 17.34
CA GLU A 97 -11.21 -15.96 18.11
C GLU A 97 -10.70 -15.79 19.56
N PRO A 98 -11.59 -15.70 20.57
CA PRO A 98 -13.05 -15.66 20.44
C PRO A 98 -13.52 -14.39 19.70
N GLY A 99 -14.81 -14.34 19.33
CA GLY A 99 -15.41 -13.15 18.72
C GLY A 99 -15.17 -11.86 19.52
N LEU A 100 -15.17 -10.72 18.83
CA LEU A 100 -14.98 -9.39 19.39
C LEU A 100 -16.05 -9.04 20.44
N ALA A 101 -15.71 -8.17 21.38
CA ALA A 101 -16.66 -7.73 22.40
C ALA A 101 -17.72 -6.79 21.80
N SER A 102 -19.00 -7.06 22.07
CA SER A 102 -20.11 -6.22 21.64
C SER A 102 -20.06 -4.83 22.28
N GLY A 103 -20.47 -3.80 21.52
CA GLY A 103 -20.51 -2.42 22.01
C GLY A 103 -19.14 -1.76 22.19
N VAL A 104 -18.07 -2.38 21.69
CA VAL A 104 -16.70 -1.85 21.71
C VAL A 104 -16.31 -1.37 20.32
N THR A 105 -15.77 -0.16 20.24
CA THR A 105 -15.10 0.32 19.03
C THR A 105 -13.69 -0.25 18.98
N TYR A 106 -13.38 -0.98 17.91
CA TYR A 106 -12.04 -1.47 17.63
C TYR A 106 -11.38 -0.59 16.58
N THR A 107 -10.15 -0.18 16.83
CA THR A 107 -9.28 0.47 15.85
C THR A 107 -8.31 -0.56 15.30
N ALA A 108 -8.43 -0.84 14.02
CA ALA A 108 -7.47 -1.61 13.27
C ALA A 108 -6.34 -0.71 12.76
N SER A 109 -5.12 -1.22 12.78
CA SER A 109 -3.92 -0.54 12.30
C SER A 109 -3.01 -1.53 11.58
N LEU A 110 -2.34 -1.06 10.53
CA LEU A 110 -1.36 -1.85 9.82
C LEU A 110 0.04 -1.68 10.41
N ASP A 111 0.83 -2.76 10.38
CA ASP A 111 2.24 -2.73 10.72
C ASP A 111 2.97 -1.71 9.82
N PRO A 112 3.59 -0.65 10.38
CA PRO A 112 4.33 0.32 9.58
C PRO A 112 5.56 -0.27 8.88
N ALA A 113 6.06 -1.44 9.31
CA ALA A 113 7.15 -2.14 8.65
C ALA A 113 6.68 -3.00 7.45
N LEU A 114 5.37 -3.07 7.19
CA LEU A 114 4.81 -3.86 6.09
C LEU A 114 5.39 -3.40 4.75
N THR A 115 5.94 -4.36 4.02
CA THR A 115 6.63 -4.12 2.75
C THR A 115 6.08 -5.06 1.68
N ALA A 116 5.80 -4.52 0.50
CA ALA A 116 5.37 -5.28 -0.67
C ALA A 116 6.52 -6.10 -1.27
N LEU A 117 6.20 -7.07 -2.14
CA LEU A 117 7.24 -7.81 -2.88
C LEU A 117 8.10 -6.92 -3.80
N SER A 118 7.57 -5.76 -4.19
CA SER A 118 8.31 -4.72 -4.93
C SER A 118 9.33 -3.96 -4.07
N GLY A 119 9.33 -4.16 -2.75
CA GLY A 119 10.06 -3.33 -1.79
C GLY A 119 9.32 -2.06 -1.37
N ALA A 120 8.13 -1.79 -1.92
CA ALA A 120 7.34 -0.62 -1.57
C ALA A 120 6.75 -0.72 -0.15
N GLN A 121 6.78 0.39 0.60
CA GLN A 121 6.18 0.50 1.93
C GLN A 121 4.92 1.37 1.88
N LEU A 122 4.16 1.36 2.98
CA LEU A 122 3.04 2.28 3.17
C LEU A 122 3.55 3.73 3.14
N ALA A 123 2.87 4.60 2.39
CA ALA A 123 3.26 6.02 2.30
C ALA A 123 3.07 6.78 3.63
N ALA A 124 2.14 6.30 4.46
CA ALA A 124 1.85 6.81 5.80
C ALA A 124 1.26 5.68 6.66
N PRO A 125 1.29 5.79 8.00
CA PRO A 125 0.56 4.87 8.87
C PRO A 125 -0.92 4.78 8.45
N TYR A 126 -1.47 3.56 8.46
CA TYR A 126 -2.85 3.31 8.07
C TYR A 126 -3.62 2.69 9.25
N SER A 127 -4.74 3.31 9.61
CA SER A 127 -5.64 2.82 10.66
C SER A 127 -7.08 3.20 10.36
N TRP A 128 -8.02 2.36 10.80
CA TRP A 128 -9.45 2.60 10.69
C TRP A 128 -10.19 2.05 11.91
N SER A 129 -11.40 2.57 12.15
CA SER A 129 -12.30 2.12 13.20
C SER A 129 -13.67 1.81 12.61
#